data_AF-A0A6G3XJY4-F1
#
_entry.id   AF-A0A6G3XJY4-F1
#
_cell.length_a   1.000
_cell.length_b   1.000
_cell.length_c   1.000
_cell.angle_alpha   90.00
_cell.angle_beta   90.00
_cell.angle_gamma   90.00
#
_symmetry.space_group_name_H-M   'P 1'
#
loop_
_entity.id
_entity.type
_entity.pdbx_description
1 polymer ?
#
loop_
_entity_poly.entity_id
_entity_poly.type
_entity_poly.pdbx_seq_one_letter_code
_entity_poly.pdbx_strand_id
1 'polypeptide(L)'
;MGHGWEGVVLKLFRGRDFTFTVTGTEQVTDRYRRVRVTDGGLLAATGGAHPTMWVRLWFEKDGKPHQRAYTLVDPDPETGTFGL
;
A
#
# COMPACT_ATOMS: atom_id res chain seq x y z
N MET A 1 4.84 -15.64 -1.48
CA MET A 1 5.61 -16.02 -2.68
C MET A 1 6.85 -15.13 -2.73
N GLY A 2 8.05 -15.70 -2.82
CA GLY A 2 9.29 -14.95 -2.63
C GLY A 2 9.54 -13.93 -3.74
N HIS A 3 9.74 -12.66 -3.37
CA HIS A 3 10.01 -11.52 -4.28
C HIS A 3 11.42 -11.56 -4.93
N GLY A 4 11.95 -12.73 -5.30
CA GLY A 4 13.22 -12.86 -6.04
C GLY A 4 14.38 -11.97 -5.55
N TRP A 5 15.18 -11.48 -6.50
CA TRP A 5 16.31 -10.54 -6.29
C TRP A 5 15.86 -9.17 -5.77
N GLU A 6 14.69 -8.70 -6.19
CA GLU A 6 14.13 -7.40 -5.78
C GLU A 6 13.81 -7.36 -4.28
N GLY A 7 13.32 -8.46 -3.71
CA GLY A 7 13.05 -8.59 -2.27
C GLY A 7 14.32 -8.66 -1.42
N VAL A 8 15.43 -9.15 -1.98
CA VAL A 8 16.75 -9.13 -1.32
C VAL A 8 17.31 -7.71 -1.31
N VAL A 9 17.19 -7.00 -2.43
CA VAL A 9 17.60 -5.59 -2.56
C VAL A 9 16.78 -4.68 -1.63
N LEU A 10 15.46 -4.88 -1.54
CA LEU A 10 14.60 -4.10 -0.63
C LEU A 10 14.94 -4.33 0.84
N LYS A 11 15.26 -5.57 1.25
CA LYS A 11 15.76 -5.87 2.60
C LYS A 11 17.12 -5.20 2.89
N LEU A 12 18.02 -5.17 1.91
CA LEU A 12 19.31 -4.46 2.02
C LEU A 12 19.13 -2.94 2.16
N PHE A 13 18.06 -2.36 1.61
CA PHE A 13 17.71 -0.94 1.75
C PHE A 13 16.86 -0.60 2.98
N ARG A 14 16.63 -1.54 3.91
CA ARG A 14 15.68 -1.38 5.04
C ARG A 14 14.25 -1.05 4.59
N GLY A 15 13.89 -1.41 3.36
CA GLY A 15 12.52 -1.34 2.88
C GLY A 15 11.67 -2.25 3.76
N ARG A 16 10.80 -1.65 4.57
CA ARG A 16 9.84 -2.36 5.40
C ARG A 16 8.65 -2.73 4.52
N ASP A 17 8.36 -4.01 4.42
CA ASP A 17 7.12 -4.49 3.84
C ASP A 17 6.01 -4.35 4.88
N PHE A 18 4.88 -3.77 4.46
CA PHE A 18 3.69 -3.64 5.28
C PHE A 18 2.57 -4.43 4.62
N THR A 19 1.77 -5.13 5.44
CA THR A 19 0.60 -5.85 4.97
C THR A 19 -0.63 -5.00 5.21
N PHE A 20 -1.29 -4.58 4.14
CA PHE A 20 -2.55 -3.85 4.24
C PHE A 20 -3.72 -4.82 4.27
N THR A 21 -4.69 -4.58 5.15
CA THR A 21 -5.92 -5.37 5.22
C THR A 21 -7.08 -4.54 4.70
N VAL A 22 -7.77 -5.03 3.67
CA VAL A 22 -8.95 -4.35 3.10
C VAL A 22 -10.08 -4.34 4.13
N THR A 23 -10.59 -3.15 4.43
CA THR A 23 -11.72 -2.93 5.35
C THR A 23 -12.99 -2.52 4.64
N GLY A 24 -12.88 -2.04 3.39
CA GLY A 24 -14.05 -1.69 2.59
C GLY A 24 -13.69 -1.26 1.17
N THR A 25 -14.71 -1.19 0.32
CA THR A 25 -14.59 -0.70 -1.05
C THR A 25 -15.75 0.22 -1.38
N GLU A 26 -15.47 1.31 -2.10
CA GLU A 26 -16.45 2.32 -2.49
C GLU A 26 -16.31 2.63 -3.99
N GLN A 27 -17.40 2.58 -4.74
CA GLN A 27 -17.42 3.02 -6.13
C GLN A 27 -17.72 4.52 -6.16
N VAL A 28 -16.68 5.34 -6.34
CA VAL A 28 -16.80 6.81 -6.28
C VAL A 28 -17.30 7.38 -7.59
N THR A 29 -16.84 6.85 -8.72
CA THR A 29 -17.34 7.15 -10.08
C THR A 29 -17.30 5.87 -10.91
N ASP A 30 -17.85 5.87 -12.13
CA ASP A 30 -17.81 4.70 -13.03
C ASP A 30 -16.39 4.14 -13.29
N ARG A 31 -15.34 4.97 -13.13
CA ARG A 31 -13.95 4.60 -13.41
C ARG A 31 -13.01 4.74 -12.21
N TYR A 32 -13.53 5.03 -11.02
CA TYR A 32 -12.72 5.15 -9.82
C TYR A 32 -13.39 4.39 -8.66
N ARG A 33 -12.67 3.37 -8.19
CA ARG A 33 -13.02 2.61 -6.99
C ARG A 33 -11.99 2.93 -5.93
N ARG A 34 -12.44 3.34 -4.75
CA ARG A 34 -11.61 3.55 -3.57
C ARG A 34 -11.60 2.27 -2.74
N VAL A 35 -10.41 1.83 -2.33
CA VAL A 35 -10.22 0.68 -1.43
C VAL A 35 -9.71 1.22 -0.10
N ARG A 36 -10.45 0.99 0.99
CA ARG A 36 -10.03 1.38 2.34
C ARG A 36 -9.28 0.21 3.00
N VAL A 37 -8.20 0.52 3.68
CA VAL A 37 -7.34 -0.48 4.32
C VAL A 37 -6.89 -0.05 5.71
N THR A 38 -6.53 -1.03 6.55
CA THR A 38 -5.56 -0.80 7.64
C THR A 38 -4.14 -0.94 7.09
N ASP A 39 -3.21 -0.16 7.63
CA ASP A 39 -1.89 0.09 7.05
C ASP A 39 -0.78 -0.86 7.50
N GLY A 40 -1.08 -1.80 8.41
CA GLY A 40 -0.10 -2.72 8.98
C GLY A 40 1.03 -2.02 9.75
N GLY A 41 0.83 -0.78 10.20
CA GLY A 41 1.79 0.04 10.92
C GLY A 41 2.63 0.99 10.06
N LEU A 42 2.33 1.14 8.76
CA LEU A 42 3.10 2.00 7.84
C LEU A 42 3.16 3.47 8.29
N LEU A 43 2.04 4.08 8.67
CA LEU A 43 1.98 5.48 9.05
C LEU A 43 2.76 5.72 10.35
N ALA A 44 2.57 4.87 11.35
CA ALA A 44 3.36 4.95 12.60
C ALA A 44 4.86 4.79 12.33
N ALA A 45 5.23 3.83 11.47
CA ALA A 45 6.61 3.56 11.10
C ALA A 45 7.30 4.71 10.35
N THR A 46 6.52 5.55 9.65
CA THR A 46 7.02 6.66 8.81
C THR A 46 6.89 8.03 9.48
N GLY A 47 6.34 8.09 10.70
CA GLY A 47 6.10 9.35 11.40
C GLY A 47 4.85 10.10 10.91
N GLY A 48 3.90 9.38 10.33
CA GLY A 48 2.67 9.91 9.75
C GLY A 48 2.71 10.02 8.22
N ALA A 49 1.66 10.62 7.66
CA ALA A 49 1.57 10.85 6.22
C ALA A 49 2.30 12.14 5.81
N HIS A 50 2.82 12.15 4.59
CA HIS A 50 3.39 13.35 3.97
C HIS A 50 2.71 13.68 2.64
N PRO A 51 2.78 14.93 2.14
CA PRO A 51 2.22 15.29 0.85
C PRO A 51 2.72 14.36 -0.25
N THR A 52 1.80 13.97 -1.15
CA THR A 52 2.08 13.07 -2.29
C THR A 52 2.60 11.68 -1.92
N MET A 53 2.44 11.24 -0.67
CA MET A 53 2.82 9.89 -0.24
C MET A 53 2.12 8.82 -1.07
N TRP A 54 2.88 7.83 -1.50
CA TRP A 54 2.39 6.71 -2.27
C TRP A 54 3.01 5.41 -1.79
N VAL A 55 2.28 4.33 -1.98
CA VAL A 55 2.70 2.96 -1.71
C VAL A 55 2.81 2.19 -3.01
N ARG A 56 3.71 1.22 -3.03
CA ARG A 56 3.82 0.27 -4.13
C ARG A 56 3.16 -1.03 -3.74
N LEU A 57 2.08 -1.36 -4.43
CA LEU A 57 1.41 -2.65 -4.26
C LEU A 57 1.96 -3.66 -5.25
N TRP A 58 2.10 -4.89 -4.78
CA TRP A 58 2.39 -6.06 -5.58
C TRP A 58 1.16 -6.95 -5.64
N PHE A 59 0.80 -7.44 -6.81
CA PHE A 59 -0.32 -8.36 -7.00
C PHE A 59 -0.04 -9.30 -8.17
N GLU A 60 -0.63 -10.50 -8.14
CA GLU A 60 -0.56 -11.40 -9.27
C GLU A 60 -1.73 -11.15 -10.22
N LYS A 61 -1.43 -11.19 -11.52
CA LYS A 61 -2.43 -11.17 -12.59
C LYS A 61 -1.94 -12.06 -13.73
N ASP A 62 -2.80 -13.00 -14.13
CA ASP A 62 -2.53 -13.97 -15.21
C ASP A 62 -1.23 -14.77 -14.97
N GLY A 63 -0.99 -15.17 -13.72
CA GLY A 63 0.20 -15.94 -13.30
C GLY A 63 1.51 -15.17 -13.33
N LYS A 64 1.46 -13.83 -13.46
CA LYS A 64 2.65 -12.96 -13.45
C LYS A 64 2.56 -11.93 -12.32
N PRO A 65 3.67 -11.57 -11.66
CA PRO A 65 3.69 -10.50 -10.68
C PRO A 65 3.60 -9.13 -11.38
N HIS A 66 2.79 -8.23 -10.83
CA HIS A 66 2.67 -6.84 -11.25
C HIS A 66 2.87 -5.92 -10.05
N GLN A 67 3.44 -4.75 -10.29
CA GLN A 67 3.57 -3.69 -9.29
C GLN A 67 2.96 -2.39 -9.80
N ARG A 68 2.26 -1.65 -8.93
CA ARG A 68 1.73 -0.30 -9.23
C ARG A 68 1.85 0.61 -8.01
N ALA A 69 2.10 1.89 -8.28
CA ALA A 69 2.08 2.94 -7.26
C ALA A 69 0.65 3.46 -7.09
N TYR A 70 0.26 3.71 -5.84
CA TYR A 70 -1.01 4.33 -5.47
C TYR A 70 -0.77 5.39 -4.41
N THR A 71 -1.33 6.58 -4.61
CA THR A 71 -1.29 7.67 -3.64
C THR A 71 -2.22 7.36 -2.47
N LEU A 72 -1.80 7.70 -1.26
CA LEU A 72 -2.66 7.58 -0.08
C LEU A 72 -3.75 8.64 -0.16
N VAL A 73 -4.99 8.22 0.06
CA VAL A 73 -6.16 9.08 0.13
C VAL A 73 -6.65 9.13 1.56
N ASP A 74 -6.85 10.33 2.09
CA ASP A 74 -7.37 10.58 3.45
C ASP A 74 -6.67 9.73 4.54
N PRO A 75 -5.32 9.77 4.65
CA PRO A 75 -4.62 8.96 5.63
C PRO A 75 -4.85 9.45 7.06
N ASP A 76 -5.10 8.50 7.96
CA ASP A 76 -5.31 8.72 9.38
C ASP A 76 -4.23 7.97 10.19
N PRO A 77 -3.18 8.68 10.66
CA PRO A 77 -2.13 8.08 11.48
C PRO A 77 -2.59 7.60 12.87
N GLU A 78 -3.71 8.11 13.39
CA GLU A 78 -4.21 7.69 14.71
C GLU A 78 -4.85 6.30 14.62
N THR A 79 -5.60 6.05 13.54
CA THR A 79 -6.27 4.76 13.32
C THR A 79 -5.48 3.79 12.44
N GLY A 80 -4.41 4.25 11.80
CA GLY A 80 -3.62 3.45 10.87
C GLY A 80 -4.42 3.06 9.63
N THR A 81 -5.21 3.98 9.08
CA THR A 81 -6.07 3.74 7.93
C THR A 81 -5.84 4.72 6.80
N PHE A 82 -6.13 4.30 5.57
CA PHE A 82 -6.18 5.17 4.39
C PHE A 82 -6.97 4.52 3.26
N GLY A 83 -7.29 5.31 2.24
CA GLY A 83 -7.81 4.86 0.94
C GLY A 83 -6.73 4.76 -0.13
N LEU A 84 -6.98 3.91 -1.12
CA LEU A 84 -6.23 3.76 -2.38
C LEU A 84 -7.18 3.91 -3.58
#